data_AF-A0A4Q1FBR4-F1
#
_entry.id   AF-A0A4Q1FBR4-F1
#
_cell.length_a   1.000
_cell.length_b   1.000
_cell.length_c   1.000
_cell.angle_alpha   90.00
_cell.angle_beta   90.00
_cell.angle_gamma   90.00
#
_symmetry.space_group_name_H-M   'P 1'
#
loop_
_entity.id
_entity.type
_entity.pdbx_description
1 polymer ?
#
loop_
_entity_poly.entity_id
_entity_poly.type
_entity_poly.pdbx_seq_one_letter_code
_entity_poly.pdbx_strand_id
1 'polypeptide(L)'
;MEEFGRIIVSETAMESENPQDIINSNISVINLMREEKVDDDLIHEDALLSYYLDYYASQYAAGNFSQFVYNSGWNKELNELIEEGLTLIGAEKHLELFQAQAKRVKLLSSVKIAKFLKGKFEGVNPTRDLLNNNTYFELDENLVELNANFLKNHPDFEVLPVDEIFAVLEEFVGHEIKRA
;
A
#
# COMPACT_ATOMS: atom_id res chain seq x y z
N MET A 1 -10.70 19.74 -10.96
CA MET A 1 -10.20 19.70 -9.58
C MET A 1 -8.71 19.53 -9.72
N GLU A 2 -7.92 20.35 -9.03
CA GLU A 2 -6.47 20.15 -9.00
C GLU A 2 -6.15 18.99 -8.04
N GLU A 3 -4.97 18.39 -8.17
CA GLU A 3 -4.52 17.32 -7.28
C GLU A 3 -4.45 17.81 -5.82
N PHE A 4 -4.83 16.93 -4.88
CA PHE A 4 -4.61 17.10 -3.46
C PHE A 4 -3.11 16.87 -3.16
N GLY A 5 -2.30 17.89 -3.47
CA GLY A 5 -0.83 17.86 -3.39
C GLY A 5 -0.28 17.90 -1.95
N ARG A 6 -0.91 17.21 -1.00
CA ARG A 6 -0.49 17.14 0.41
C ARG A 6 -0.53 15.70 0.91
N ILE A 7 0.50 15.31 1.66
CA ILE A 7 0.54 14.04 2.39
C ILE A 7 0.25 14.35 3.86
N ILE A 8 -0.93 13.97 4.34
CA ILE A 8 -1.39 14.36 5.68
C ILE A 8 -1.32 13.19 6.66
N VAL A 9 -0.72 13.45 7.83
CA VAL A 9 -0.73 12.56 8.99
C VAL A 9 -1.22 13.33 10.21
N SER A 10 -1.96 12.66 11.10
CA SER A 10 -2.46 13.29 12.32
C SER A 10 -1.36 13.52 13.35
N GLU A 11 -1.49 14.57 14.15
CA GLU A 11 -0.60 14.83 15.30
C GLU A 11 -0.49 13.61 16.22
N THR A 12 -1.61 12.95 16.55
CA THR A 12 -1.64 11.73 17.37
C THR A 12 -0.77 10.62 16.79
N ALA A 13 -0.81 10.42 15.47
CA ALA A 13 0.02 9.41 14.81
C ALA A 13 1.51 9.79 14.80
N MET A 14 1.83 11.09 14.69
CA MET A 14 3.20 11.58 14.77
C MET A 14 3.81 11.49 16.15
N GLU A 15 3.00 11.58 17.20
CA GLU A 15 3.43 11.38 18.59
C GLU A 15 3.59 9.90 18.96
N SER A 16 3.12 8.97 18.11
CA SER A 16 3.24 7.54 18.36
C SER A 16 4.66 7.02 18.15
N GLU A 17 5.10 6.11 19.02
CA GLU A 17 6.36 5.38 18.86
C GLU A 17 6.25 4.26 17.81
N ASN A 18 5.05 3.92 17.36
CA ASN A 18 4.80 2.86 16.38
C ASN A 18 4.80 3.42 14.94
N PRO A 19 5.77 3.07 14.08
CA PRO A 19 5.82 3.56 12.70
C PRO A 19 4.57 3.24 11.87
N GLN A 20 3.86 2.15 12.20
CA GLN A 20 2.62 1.77 11.53
C GLN A 20 1.52 2.83 11.72
N ASP A 21 1.53 3.60 12.81
CA ASP A 21 0.47 4.59 13.06
C ASP A 21 0.55 5.77 12.09
N ILE A 22 1.76 6.14 11.64
CA ILE A 22 1.98 7.15 10.59
C ILE A 22 1.35 6.67 9.28
N ILE A 23 1.64 5.43 8.90
CA ILE A 23 1.11 4.82 7.66
C ILE A 23 -0.41 4.68 7.74
N ASN A 24 -0.93 4.21 8.88
CA ASN A 24 -2.37 4.08 9.11
C ASN A 24 -3.08 5.43 9.02
N SER A 25 -2.46 6.51 9.54
CA SER A 25 -3.02 7.85 9.42
C SER A 25 -3.09 8.33 7.97
N ASN A 26 -2.04 8.09 7.18
CA ASN A 26 -2.06 8.37 5.74
C ASN A 26 -3.17 7.55 5.02
N ILE A 27 -3.29 6.27 5.35
CA ILE A 27 -4.34 5.38 4.84
C ILE A 27 -5.73 5.91 5.19
N SER A 28 -5.95 6.40 6.41
CA SER A 28 -7.23 6.97 6.82
C SER A 28 -7.61 8.20 5.99
N VAL A 29 -6.66 9.08 5.71
CA VAL A 29 -6.89 10.26 4.85
C VAL A 29 -7.24 9.85 3.42
N ILE A 30 -6.50 8.92 2.84
CA ILE A 30 -6.77 8.39 1.48
C ILE A 30 -8.14 7.72 1.42
N ASN A 31 -8.47 6.88 2.40
CA ASN A 31 -9.77 6.21 2.45
C ASN A 31 -10.91 7.23 2.56
N LEU A 32 -10.75 8.28 3.37
CA LEU A 32 -11.73 9.34 3.49
C LEU A 32 -11.94 10.07 2.15
N MET A 33 -10.87 10.42 1.44
CA MET A 33 -10.96 11.00 0.10
C MET A 33 -11.71 10.07 -0.88
N ARG A 34 -11.42 8.77 -0.87
CA ARG A 34 -12.13 7.78 -1.71
C ARG A 34 -13.59 7.59 -1.32
N GLU A 35 -13.91 7.65 -0.04
CA GLU A 35 -15.30 7.63 0.45
C GLU A 35 -16.09 8.82 -0.13
N GLU A 36 -15.45 9.99 -0.17
CA GLU A 36 -15.94 11.23 -0.79
C GLU A 36 -15.85 11.28 -2.32
N LYS A 37 -15.51 10.15 -2.98
CA LYS A 37 -15.43 10.00 -4.44
C LYS A 37 -14.35 10.86 -5.11
N VAL A 38 -13.31 11.22 -4.37
CA VAL A 38 -12.07 11.72 -4.98
C VAL A 38 -11.43 10.58 -5.76
N ASP A 39 -11.16 10.82 -7.04
CA ASP A 39 -10.45 9.88 -7.89
C ASP A 39 -8.96 9.80 -7.47
N ASP A 40 -8.35 8.61 -7.58
CA ASP A 40 -6.96 8.39 -7.15
C ASP A 40 -5.95 9.30 -7.87
N ASP A 41 -6.24 9.75 -9.10
CA ASP A 41 -5.40 10.70 -9.85
C ASP A 41 -5.43 12.13 -9.29
N LEU A 42 -6.33 12.40 -8.34
CA LEU A 42 -6.41 13.64 -7.59
C LEU A 42 -5.82 13.50 -6.18
N ILE A 43 -5.28 12.35 -5.82
CA ILE A 43 -4.61 12.11 -4.53
C ILE A 43 -3.11 12.10 -4.78
N HIS A 44 -2.34 12.70 -3.86
CA HIS A 44 -0.88 12.72 -3.94
C HIS A 44 -0.29 11.32 -4.25
N GLU A 45 0.52 11.23 -5.31
CA GLU A 45 1.04 9.95 -5.82
C GLU A 45 1.84 9.18 -4.76
N ASP A 46 2.74 9.86 -4.04
CA ASP A 46 3.56 9.25 -3.00
C ASP A 46 2.76 8.84 -1.73
N ALA A 47 1.62 9.48 -1.47
CA ALA A 47 0.69 9.02 -0.43
C ALA A 47 0.07 7.68 -0.84
N LEU A 48 -0.37 7.54 -2.10
CA LEU A 48 -0.89 6.29 -2.65
C LEU A 48 0.18 5.20 -2.73
N LEU A 49 1.41 5.54 -3.08
CA LEU A 49 2.55 4.61 -3.09
C LEU A 49 2.75 4.01 -1.68
N SER A 50 2.77 4.84 -0.63
CA SER A 50 2.84 4.36 0.75
C SER A 50 1.67 3.45 1.14
N TYR A 51 0.44 3.82 0.73
CA TYR A 51 -0.77 3.00 0.90
C TYR A 51 -0.61 1.62 0.25
N TYR A 52 -0.13 1.56 -0.99
CA TYR A 52 0.00 0.29 -1.72
C TYR A 52 1.15 -0.57 -1.19
N LEU A 53 2.24 0.02 -0.71
CA LEU A 53 3.30 -0.71 -0.02
C LEU A 53 2.79 -1.36 1.28
N ASP A 54 1.96 -0.66 2.06
CA ASP A 54 1.30 -1.24 3.23
C ASP A 54 0.35 -2.38 2.84
N TYR A 55 -0.45 -2.19 1.79
CA TYR A 55 -1.30 -3.24 1.25
C TYR A 55 -0.47 -4.49 0.90
N TYR A 56 0.63 -4.33 0.18
CA TYR A 56 1.56 -5.42 -0.16
C TYR A 56 2.09 -6.14 1.09
N ALA A 57 2.61 -5.38 2.06
CA ALA A 57 3.15 -5.91 3.31
C ALA A 57 2.07 -6.69 4.09
N SER A 58 0.88 -6.12 4.20
CA SER A 58 -0.29 -6.70 4.87
C SER A 58 -0.75 -7.99 4.21
N GLN A 59 -0.81 -8.03 2.87
CA GLN A 59 -1.14 -9.26 2.13
C GLN A 59 -0.09 -10.35 2.37
N TYR A 60 1.20 -9.99 2.35
CA TYR A 60 2.29 -10.93 2.59
C TYR A 60 2.26 -11.48 4.01
N ALA A 61 2.02 -10.62 5.01
CA ALA A 61 1.90 -11.03 6.40
C ALA A 61 0.70 -11.95 6.63
N ALA A 62 -0.45 -11.66 6.01
CA ALA A 62 -1.69 -12.41 6.21
C ALA A 62 -1.69 -13.79 5.52
N GLY A 63 -1.14 -13.89 4.31
CA GLY A 63 -1.26 -15.11 3.50
C GLY A 63 -0.10 -15.33 2.52
N ASN A 64 1.06 -14.72 2.79
CA ASN A 64 2.27 -14.80 1.98
C ASN A 64 2.10 -14.15 0.57
N PHE A 65 3.13 -14.22 -0.27
CA PHE A 65 3.12 -13.64 -1.61
C PHE A 65 1.92 -14.12 -2.45
N SER A 66 1.48 -15.37 -2.27
CA SER A 66 0.34 -15.90 -3.01
C SER A 66 -0.97 -15.16 -2.71
N GLN A 67 -1.17 -14.68 -1.48
CA GLN A 67 -2.32 -13.86 -1.10
C GLN A 67 -2.28 -12.51 -1.80
N PHE A 68 -1.11 -11.87 -1.87
CA PHE A 68 -0.94 -10.64 -2.65
C PHE A 68 -1.29 -10.86 -4.12
N VAL A 69 -0.75 -11.91 -4.76
CA VAL A 69 -1.05 -12.25 -6.15
C VAL A 69 -2.55 -12.46 -6.36
N TYR A 70 -3.20 -13.17 -5.44
CA TYR A 70 -4.62 -13.49 -5.54
C TYR A 70 -5.52 -12.26 -5.33
N ASN A 71 -5.32 -11.50 -4.25
CA ASN A 71 -6.17 -10.36 -3.89
C ASN A 71 -5.96 -9.14 -4.79
N SER A 72 -4.75 -8.94 -5.32
CA SER A 72 -4.48 -7.90 -6.32
C SER A 72 -5.01 -8.26 -7.72
N GLY A 73 -5.42 -9.51 -7.94
CA GLY A 73 -5.69 -10.02 -9.29
C GLY A 73 -4.47 -10.05 -10.20
N TRP A 74 -3.26 -9.98 -9.63
CA TRP A 74 -2.00 -9.78 -10.36
C TRP A 74 -2.06 -8.57 -11.32
N ASN A 75 -2.67 -7.48 -10.85
CA ASN A 75 -2.81 -6.24 -11.59
C ASN A 75 -1.43 -5.66 -11.96
N LYS A 76 -1.25 -5.30 -13.23
CA LYS A 76 0.05 -4.85 -13.76
C LYS A 76 0.48 -3.51 -13.15
N GLU A 77 -0.41 -2.53 -13.13
CA GLU A 77 -0.14 -1.17 -12.65
C GLU A 77 0.21 -1.20 -11.15
N LEU A 78 -0.55 -1.95 -10.35
CA LEU A 78 -0.22 -2.14 -8.93
C LEU A 78 1.15 -2.80 -8.76
N ASN A 79 1.49 -3.82 -9.55
CA ASN A 79 2.81 -4.44 -9.46
C ASN A 79 3.95 -3.48 -9.83
N GLU A 80 3.74 -2.60 -10.83
CA GLU A 80 4.69 -1.55 -11.20
C GLU A 80 4.85 -0.54 -10.05
N LEU A 81 3.74 -0.10 -9.43
CA LEU A 81 3.76 0.77 -8.25
C LEU A 81 4.49 0.14 -7.05
N ILE A 82 4.36 -1.17 -6.82
CA ILE A 82 5.12 -1.84 -5.75
C ILE A 82 6.62 -1.85 -6.08
N GLU A 83 7.02 -2.13 -7.32
CA GLU A 83 8.45 -2.08 -7.71
C GLU A 83 9.03 -0.66 -7.57
N GLU A 84 8.29 0.35 -8.03
CA GLU A 84 8.67 1.76 -7.91
C GLU A 84 8.76 2.17 -6.45
N GLY A 85 7.76 1.84 -5.63
CA GLY A 85 7.73 2.17 -4.22
C GLY A 85 8.85 1.54 -3.42
N LEU A 86 9.12 0.24 -3.62
CA LEU A 86 10.24 -0.43 -2.95
C LEU A 86 11.58 0.18 -3.34
N THR A 87 11.72 0.61 -4.60
CA THR A 87 12.92 1.33 -5.07
C THR A 87 13.04 2.69 -4.38
N LEU A 88 11.96 3.46 -4.36
CA LEU A 88 11.93 4.84 -3.84
C LEU A 88 12.27 4.91 -2.35
N ILE A 89 11.80 3.95 -1.55
CA ILE A 89 12.06 3.90 -0.11
C ILE A 89 13.39 3.19 0.24
N GLY A 90 14.14 2.71 -0.76
CA GLY A 90 15.41 2.01 -0.55
C GLY A 90 15.29 0.61 0.08
N ALA A 91 14.15 -0.08 -0.12
CA ALA A 91 13.93 -1.44 0.37
C ALA A 91 14.51 -2.48 -0.60
N GLU A 92 15.84 -2.52 -0.74
CA GLU A 92 16.55 -3.27 -1.78
C GLU A 92 16.30 -4.78 -1.72
N LYS A 93 16.29 -5.39 -0.53
CA LYS A 93 16.07 -6.84 -0.39
C LYS A 93 14.61 -7.20 -0.62
N HIS A 94 13.67 -6.37 -0.18
CA HIS A 94 12.26 -6.53 -0.53
C HIS A 94 12.03 -6.39 -2.04
N LEU A 95 12.69 -5.43 -2.70
CA LEU A 95 12.64 -5.25 -4.15
C LEU A 95 13.16 -6.48 -4.89
N GLU A 96 14.34 -6.98 -4.51
CA GLU A 96 14.92 -8.19 -5.11
C GLU A 96 13.97 -9.39 -4.95
N LEU A 97 13.42 -9.57 -3.74
CA LEU A 97 12.47 -10.63 -3.45
C LEU A 97 11.20 -10.48 -4.30
N PHE A 98 10.62 -9.29 -4.38
CA PHE A 98 9.42 -9.02 -5.19
C PHE A 98 9.68 -9.35 -6.65
N GLN A 99 10.77 -8.87 -7.23
CA GLN A 99 11.14 -9.14 -8.63
C GLN A 99 11.36 -10.63 -8.88
N ALA A 100 12.02 -11.33 -7.96
CA ALA A 100 12.21 -12.78 -8.04
C ALA A 100 10.87 -13.53 -8.02
N GLN A 101 9.96 -13.15 -7.12
CA GLN A 101 8.62 -13.74 -7.04
C GLN A 101 7.75 -13.40 -8.26
N ALA A 102 7.79 -12.16 -8.74
CA ALA A 102 7.07 -11.72 -9.94
C ALA A 102 7.50 -12.51 -11.19
N LYS A 103 8.80 -12.82 -11.32
CA LYS A 103 9.30 -13.73 -12.37
C LYS A 103 8.65 -15.12 -12.28
N ARG A 104 8.46 -15.66 -11.07
CA ARG A 104 7.80 -16.97 -10.87
C ARG A 104 6.35 -16.94 -11.34
N VAL A 105 5.62 -15.86 -11.07
CA VAL A 105 4.23 -15.70 -11.57
C VAL A 105 4.21 -15.58 -13.09
N LYS A 106 5.11 -14.77 -13.67
CA LYS A 106 5.25 -14.59 -15.13
C LYS A 106 5.60 -15.90 -15.87
N LEU A 107 6.24 -16.87 -15.20
CA LEU A 107 6.54 -18.19 -15.75
C LEU A 107 5.37 -19.18 -15.66
N LEU A 108 4.29 -18.86 -14.93
CA LEU A 108 3.08 -19.67 -14.94
C LEU A 108 2.39 -19.51 -16.30
N SER A 109 1.77 -20.60 -16.79
CA SER A 109 0.92 -20.49 -17.97
C SER A 109 -0.28 -19.59 -17.70
N SER A 110 -0.75 -18.88 -18.74
CA SER A 110 -1.95 -18.03 -18.68
C SER A 110 -3.18 -18.78 -18.12
N VAL A 111 -3.32 -20.06 -18.47
CA VAL A 111 -4.37 -20.94 -17.95
C VAL A 111 -4.22 -21.18 -16.44
N LYS A 112 -2.99 -21.43 -15.97
CA LYS A 112 -2.74 -21.71 -14.55
C LYS A 112 -2.98 -20.48 -13.68
N ILE A 113 -2.50 -19.31 -14.10
CA ILE A 113 -2.74 -18.06 -13.35
C ILE A 113 -4.23 -17.68 -13.38
N ALA A 114 -4.91 -17.77 -14.53
CA ALA A 114 -6.34 -17.47 -14.62
C ALA A 114 -7.19 -18.41 -13.75
N LYS A 115 -6.85 -19.70 -13.69
CA LYS A 115 -7.52 -20.65 -12.80
C LYS A 115 -7.29 -20.33 -11.33
N PHE A 116 -6.09 -19.89 -10.97
CA PHE A 116 -5.76 -19.48 -9.61
C PHE A 116 -6.57 -18.25 -9.18
N LEU A 117 -6.56 -17.19 -9.98
CA LEU A 117 -7.24 -15.92 -9.67
C LEU A 117 -8.78 -16.02 -9.64
N LYS A 118 -9.37 -16.95 -10.43
CA LYS A 118 -10.84 -17.18 -10.44
C LYS A 118 -11.29 -18.29 -9.49
N GLY A 119 -10.33 -19.02 -8.91
CA GLY A 119 -10.59 -20.17 -8.05
C GLY A 119 -10.89 -19.76 -6.61
N LYS A 120 -11.01 -20.75 -5.72
CA LYS A 120 -10.98 -20.49 -4.27
C LYS A 120 -9.54 -20.41 -3.82
N PHE A 121 -9.20 -19.39 -3.04
CA PHE A 121 -7.88 -19.28 -2.41
C PHE A 121 -7.66 -20.39 -1.37
N GLU A 122 -8.68 -20.61 -0.53
CA GLU A 122 -8.66 -21.58 0.58
C GLU A 122 -8.69 -23.05 0.13
N GLY A 123 -8.22 -23.92 1.02
CA GLY A 123 -8.18 -25.37 0.82
C GLY A 123 -6.94 -25.86 0.06
N VAL A 124 -7.08 -26.96 -0.69
CA VAL A 124 -5.99 -27.54 -1.49
C VAL A 124 -5.74 -26.64 -2.70
N ASN A 125 -4.60 -25.95 -2.72
CA ASN A 125 -4.26 -25.00 -3.78
C ASN A 125 -2.77 -25.08 -4.16
N PRO A 126 -2.40 -25.95 -5.13
CA PRO A 126 -1.01 -26.13 -5.53
C PRO A 126 -0.34 -24.88 -6.11
N THR A 127 -1.12 -23.92 -6.66
CA THR A 127 -0.54 -22.66 -7.15
C THR A 127 -0.22 -21.72 -5.99
N ARG A 128 -1.10 -21.64 -4.97
CA ARG A 128 -0.81 -20.93 -3.72
C ARG A 128 0.47 -21.45 -3.08
N ASP A 129 0.52 -22.76 -2.87
CA ASP A 129 1.64 -23.42 -2.18
C ASP A 129 2.96 -23.25 -2.96
N LEU A 130 2.88 -23.25 -4.30
CA LEU A 130 4.03 -22.94 -5.15
C LEU A 130 4.48 -21.48 -5.00
N LEU A 131 3.57 -20.52 -4.94
CA LEU A 131 3.89 -19.09 -4.89
C LEU A 131 4.33 -18.60 -3.51
N ASN A 132 4.01 -19.33 -2.44
CA ASN A 132 4.50 -19.01 -1.11
C ASN A 132 6.03 -18.99 -1.05
N ASN A 133 6.56 -18.00 -0.34
CA ASN A 133 7.96 -17.89 0.01
C ASN A 133 8.10 -17.25 1.40
N ASN A 134 8.78 -17.92 2.32
CA ASN A 134 8.95 -17.39 3.68
C ASN A 134 10.13 -16.43 3.83
N THR A 135 10.99 -16.27 2.81
CA THR A 135 12.15 -15.36 2.85
C THR A 135 11.78 -13.94 3.28
N TYR A 136 10.57 -13.45 2.95
CA TYR A 136 10.09 -12.14 3.40
C TYR A 136 10.20 -11.94 4.91
N PHE A 137 9.88 -12.97 5.71
CA PHE A 137 9.92 -12.92 7.18
C PHE A 137 11.33 -13.04 7.76
N GLU A 138 12.31 -13.32 6.91
CA GLU A 138 13.72 -13.48 7.28
C GLU A 138 14.56 -12.26 6.88
N LEU A 139 13.96 -11.30 6.16
CA LEU A 139 14.61 -10.06 5.78
C LEU A 139 14.86 -9.20 7.03
N ASP A 140 16.05 -8.61 7.10
CA ASP A 140 16.48 -7.63 8.11
C ASP A 140 16.08 -6.19 7.74
N GLU A 141 15.35 -5.99 6.64
CA GLU A 141 14.76 -4.72 6.25
C GLU A 141 13.35 -4.59 6.85
N ASN A 142 13.16 -3.60 7.72
CA ASN A 142 11.85 -3.27 8.25
C ASN A 142 11.09 -2.37 7.26
N LEU A 143 10.27 -2.99 6.42
CA LEU A 143 9.49 -2.30 5.38
C LEU A 143 8.54 -1.23 5.96
N VAL A 144 7.99 -1.47 7.16
CA VAL A 144 7.11 -0.52 7.84
C VAL A 144 7.89 0.73 8.27
N GLU A 145 9.09 0.56 8.84
CA GLU A 145 9.95 1.69 9.19
C GLU A 145 10.39 2.49 7.96
N LEU A 146 10.77 1.80 6.87
CA LEU A 146 11.19 2.45 5.63
C LEU A 146 10.04 3.27 5.03
N ASN A 147 8.82 2.71 4.95
CA ASN A 147 7.64 3.39 4.45
C ASN A 147 7.25 4.60 5.33
N ALA A 148 7.23 4.44 6.65
CA ALA A 148 6.92 5.54 7.56
C ALA A 148 7.98 6.66 7.50
N ASN A 149 9.26 6.32 7.35
CA ASN A 149 10.34 7.29 7.18
C ASN A 149 10.26 8.00 5.84
N PHE A 150 9.84 7.31 4.77
CA PHE A 150 9.60 7.94 3.48
C PHE A 150 8.54 9.05 3.59
N LEU A 151 7.38 8.77 4.18
CA LEU A 151 6.34 9.78 4.42
C LEU A 151 6.88 10.98 5.22
N LYS A 152 7.49 10.73 6.39
CA LYS A 152 7.97 11.79 7.28
C LYS A 152 9.01 12.74 6.66
N ASN A 153 9.78 12.25 5.69
CA ASN A 153 10.83 13.04 5.04
C ASN A 153 10.38 13.62 3.70
N HIS A 154 9.13 13.40 3.30
CA HIS A 154 8.58 13.92 2.05
C HIS A 154 8.40 15.45 2.13
N PRO A 155 8.74 16.23 1.08
CA PRO A 155 8.61 17.69 1.09
C PRO A 155 7.17 18.18 1.29
N ASP A 156 6.19 17.43 0.78
CA ASP A 156 4.76 17.74 0.89
C ASP A 156 4.08 17.07 2.10
N PHE A 157 4.90 16.59 3.06
CA PHE A 157 4.41 16.00 4.32
C PHE A 157 3.92 17.07 5.28
N GLU A 158 2.71 16.85 5.82
CA GLU A 158 2.11 17.76 6.77
C GLU A 158 1.46 17.03 7.94
N VAL A 159 1.62 17.62 9.12
CA VAL A 159 1.06 17.13 10.37
C VAL A 159 -0.04 18.06 10.81
N LEU A 160 -1.25 17.52 11.00
CA LEU A 160 -2.43 18.31 11.36
C LEU A 160 -3.21 17.69 12.52
N PRO A 161 -3.84 18.50 13.39
CA PRO A 161 -4.90 18.02 14.28
C PRO A 161 -6.05 17.41 13.47
N VAL A 162 -6.74 16.41 14.03
CA VAL A 162 -7.84 15.71 13.33
C VAL A 162 -8.91 16.67 12.80
N ASP A 163 -9.30 17.67 13.59
CA ASP A 163 -10.30 18.67 13.15
C ASP A 163 -9.83 19.49 11.94
N GLU A 164 -8.52 19.76 11.83
CA GLU A 164 -7.94 20.48 10.68
C GLU A 164 -7.81 19.59 9.45
N ILE A 165 -7.57 18.29 9.62
CA ILE A 165 -7.63 17.31 8.51
C ILE A 165 -9.00 17.36 7.86
N PHE A 166 -10.08 17.30 8.64
CA PHE A 166 -11.43 17.41 8.11
C PHE A 166 -11.64 18.75 7.40
N ALA A 167 -11.26 19.87 8.02
CA ALA A 167 -11.45 21.19 7.40
C ALA A 167 -10.74 21.32 6.04
N VAL A 168 -9.51 20.82 5.93
CA VAL A 168 -8.74 20.81 4.67
C VAL A 168 -9.40 19.93 3.61
N LEU A 169 -9.85 18.73 3.99
CA LEU A 169 -10.51 17.83 3.05
C LEU A 169 -11.88 18.36 2.61
N GLU A 170 -12.65 18.96 3.52
CA GLU A 170 -13.93 19.62 3.24
C GLU A 170 -13.77 20.80 2.27
N GLU A 171 -12.71 21.60 2.45
CA GLU A 171 -12.35 22.66 1.50
C GLU A 171 -12.04 22.09 0.11
N PHE A 172 -11.30 20.97 0.07
CA PHE A 172 -10.93 20.31 -1.18
C PHE A 172 -12.15 19.70 -1.92
N VAL A 173 -13.02 18.99 -1.21
CA VAL A 173 -14.19 18.32 -1.82
C VAL A 173 -15.38 19.28 -2.02
N GLY A 174 -15.41 20.40 -1.32
CA GLY A 174 -16.42 21.45 -1.46
C GLY A 174 -17.70 21.23 -0.64
N HIS A 175 -17.69 20.33 0.34
CA HIS A 175 -18.81 20.07 1.26
C HIS A 175 -18.32 19.52 2.61
N GLU A 176 -19.18 19.59 3.62
CA GLU A 176 -18.92 19.06 4.96
C GLU A 176 -18.89 17.52 4.93
N ILE A 177 -17.84 16.93 5.50
CA ILE A 177 -17.62 15.49 5.53
C ILE A 177 -18.29 14.94 6.79
N LYS A 178 -19.02 13.82 6.63
CA LYS A 178 -19.72 13.22 7.76
C LYS A 178 -18.71 12.57 8.71
N ARG A 179 -18.56 13.17 9.89
CA ARG A 179 -17.78 12.60 11.01
C ARG A 179 -18.55 11.40 11.59
N ALA A 180 -17.97 10.20 11.52
CA ALA A 180 -18.56 8.96 12.02
C ALA A 180 -18.32 8.75 13.52
#